data_AF-A0A2M8NNT1-F1
#
_entry.id   AF-A0A2M8NNT1-F1
#
_cell.length_a   1.000
_cell.length_b   1.000
_cell.length_c   1.000
_cell.angle_alpha   90.00
_cell.angle_beta   90.00
_cell.angle_gamma   90.00
#
_symmetry.space_group_name_H-M   'P 1'
#
loop_
_entity.id
_entity.type
_entity.pdbx_description
1 polymer ?
#
loop_
_entity_poly.entity_id
_entity_poly.type
_entity_poly.pdbx_seq_one_letter_code
_entity_poly.pdbx_strand_id
1 'polypeptide(L)' 'MEQKPIISWSDFEKIDVRVGVIVDVEEFPRAKKPAYKITVDFG' A
#
# COMPACT_ATOMS: atom_id res chain seq x y z
N MET A 1 -1.78 22.22 -13.43
CA MET A 1 -1.99 20.99 -12.62
C MET A 1 -2.55 19.95 -13.56
N GLU A 2 -1.91 18.80 -13.69
CA GLU A 2 -2.42 17.71 -14.53
C GLU A 2 -3.56 17.01 -13.80
N GLN A 3 -4.72 16.91 -14.46
CA GLN A 3 -5.90 16.27 -13.89
C GLN A 3 -5.80 14.76 -14.13
N LYS A 4 -5.98 13.96 -13.07
CA LYS A 4 -6.00 12.50 -13.21
C LYS A 4 -7.22 12.07 -14.04
N PRO A 5 -7.10 11.07 -14.91
CA PRO A 5 -8.22 10.56 -15.69
C PRO A 5 -9.31 9.97 -14.78
N ILE A 6 -10.57 10.13 -15.19
CA ILE A 6 -11.73 9.50 -14.53
C ILE A 6 -11.70 7.99 -14.84
N ILE A 7 -11.98 7.17 -13.82
CA ILE A 7 -12.08 5.70 -13.93
C ILE A 7 -13.51 5.23 -13.67
N SER A 8 -13.85 4.04 -14.16
CA SER A 8 -15.14 3.41 -13.89
C SER A 8 -15.16 2.67 -12.54
N TRP A 9 -16.35 2.33 -12.05
CA TRP A 9 -16.48 1.49 -10.84
C TRP A 9 -15.86 0.10 -11.04
N SER A 10 -16.04 -0.51 -12.21
CA SER A 10 -15.43 -1.80 -12.54
C SER A 10 -13.91 -1.76 -12.55
N ASP A 11 -13.29 -0.61 -12.80
CA ASP A 11 -11.84 -0.46 -12.71
C ASP A 11 -11.36 -0.39 -11.25
N PHE A 12 -12.18 0.16 -10.36
CA PHE A 12 -11.91 0.16 -8.92
C PHE A 12 -12.05 -1.24 -8.31
N GLU A 13 -13.11 -1.98 -8.64
CA GLU A 13 -13.35 -3.34 -8.12
C GLU A 13 -12.25 -4.37 -8.47
N LYS A 14 -11.49 -4.14 -9.56
CA LYS A 14 -10.35 -4.99 -9.91
C LYS A 14 -9.20 -4.91 -8.89
N ILE A 15 -9.18 -3.88 -8.04
CA ILE A 15 -8.15 -3.67 -7.03
C ILE A 15 -8.57 -4.38 -5.74
N ASP A 16 -7.81 -5.41 -5.34
CA ASP A 16 -8.01 -6.10 -4.07
C ASP A 16 -7.37 -5.30 -2.92
N VAL A 17 -8.18 -4.50 -2.23
CA VAL A 17 -7.78 -3.73 -1.06
C VAL A 17 -8.22 -4.47 0.20
N ARG A 18 -7.25 -4.86 1.04
CA ARG A 18 -7.51 -5.62 2.27
C ARG A 18 -7.02 -4.90 3.53
N VAL A 19 -7.65 -5.26 4.65
CA VAL A 19 -7.22 -4.88 5.99
C VAL A 19 -6.40 -6.02 6.58
N GLY A 20 -5.29 -5.70 7.23
CA GLY A 20 -4.43 -6.66 7.91
C GLY A 20 -3.78 -6.08 9.16
N VAL A 21 -3.19 -6.95 9.97
CA VAL A 21 -2.50 -6.63 11.22
C VAL A 21 -1.00 -6.66 10.98
N ILE A 22 -0.30 -5.62 11.43
CA ILE A 22 1.16 -5.61 11.37
C ILE A 22 1.69 -6.56 12.45
N VAL A 23 2.47 -7.57 12.05
CA VAL A 23 3.04 -8.58 12.94
C VAL A 23 4.55 -8.39 13.17
N ASP A 24 5.22 -7.64 12.30
CA ASP A 24 6.64 -7.31 12.46
C ASP A 24 7.01 -5.98 11.78
N VAL A 25 8.01 -5.29 12.33
CA VAL A 25 8.51 -3.99 11.85
C VAL A 25 10.02 -3.91 11.98
N GLU A 26 10.70 -3.59 10.88
CA GLU A 26 12.15 -3.39 10.84
C GLU A 26 12.52 -2.00 10.31
N GLU A 27 13.64 -1.45 10.80
CA GLU A 27 14.24 -0.25 10.20
C GLU A 27 14.64 -0.51 8.74
N PHE A 28 14.45 0.49 7.88
CA PHE A 28 14.88 0.40 6.48
C PHE A 28 15.91 1.49 6.12
N PRO A 29 17.15 1.43 6.67
CA PRO A 29 18.15 2.48 6.50
C PRO A 29 18.64 2.63 5.05
N ARG A 30 18.42 1.64 4.19
CA ARG A 30 18.80 1.68 2.76
C ARG A 30 17.76 2.39 1.88
N ALA A 31 16.59 2.76 2.42
CA ALA A 31 15.56 3.42 1.65
C ALA A 31 15.97 4.86 1.28
N LYS A 32 15.64 5.29 0.06
CA LYS A 32 15.95 6.66 -0.43
C LYS A 32 15.31 7.76 0.44
N LYS A 33 14.20 7.44 1.11
CA LYS A 33 13.55 8.28 2.11
C LYS A 33 13.33 7.44 3.37
N PRO A 34 13.30 8.05 4.57
CA PRO A 34 13.05 7.31 5.81
C PRO A 34 11.80 6.43 5.70
N ALA A 35 11.96 5.14 5.98
CA ALA A 35 10.91 4.14 5.84
C ALA A 35 11.16 2.95 6.79
N TYR A 36 10.14 2.12 6.95
CA TYR A 36 10.19 0.83 7.65
C TYR A 36 9.82 -0.29 6.68
N LYS A 37 10.38 -1.48 6.91
CA LYS A 37 9.84 -2.72 6.33
C LYS A 37 8.83 -3.28 7.32
N ILE A 38 7.63 -3.61 6.85
CA ILE A 38 6.56 -4.16 7.70
C ILE A 38 6.09 -5.49 7.13
N THR A 39 5.83 -6.43 8.03
CA THR A 39 5.14 -7.69 7.71
C THR A 39 3.71 -7.58 8.19
N VAL A 40 2.75 -7.82 7.29
CA VAL A 40 1.32 -7.71 7.57
C VAL A 40 0.65 -9.07 7.38
N ASP A 41 -0.09 -9.49 8.38
CA ASP A 41 -1.00 -10.63 8.34
C ASP A 41 -2.39 -10.16 7.90
N PHE A 42 -2.92 -10.72 6.82
CA PHE A 42 -4.23 -10.35 6.27
C PHE A 42 -5.36 -11.31 6.71
N GLY A 43 -5.09 -12.20 7.68
CA GLY A 43 -5.99 -13.24 8.13
C GLY A 43 -5.75 -14.60 7.47
#